data_AF-A0A8I6S6T4-F1
#
_entry.id   AF-A0A8I6S6T4-F1
#
_cell.length_a   1.000
_cell.length_b   1.000
_cell.length_c   1.000
_cell.angle_alpha   90.00
_cell.angle_beta   90.00
_cell.angle_gamma   90.00
#
_symmetry.space_group_name_H-M   'P 1'
#
loop_
_entity.id
_entity.type
_entity.pdbx_description
1 polymer ?
#
loop_
_entity_poly.entity_id
_entity_poly.type
_entity_poly.pdbx_seq_one_letter_code
_entity_poly.pdbx_strand_id
1 'polypeptide(L)'
;MEVQSVCFLDLPFRMRVGTMFLFFCIFGWGNGLVTADTTVCPCTSPNVRTVLFRNADCFKECWNNDEIILLYSRRLFQAVLPKRMPVRTSFLIKYIKLCLGVIKKMELSKRVHYLMMSAMADVFGGYLQAFGIPLAIAEYYEGANSYHETKQADELLTEFKKLLSTNGGSWTKQIYIKRSNHVTPYIVESPIKKNLCSTIVTNNEYLSFRKIKQKSVTIAMPYLDDAQHPSAIAIPLKDKTLYSLFTNKSSDILLRYYSGVTHCLLSPNDLNKDIICATSPSLHTFNLNFHKWLISEIYPHLHDETWYPGFGSVFRLFETLSLKGFPKPFESVNETEITSPTLACRKTTTSNSFFILCVITFVIMFWLITWVVYFLLGAS
;
A
#
# COMPACT_ATOMS: atom_id res chain seq x y z
N MET A 1 48.00 1.41 0.29
CA MET A 1 46.91 0.48 -0.06
C MET A 1 46.42 0.90 -1.44
N GLU A 2 46.80 0.15 -2.45
CA GLU A 2 46.48 0.43 -3.85
C GLU A 2 44.97 0.38 -4.09
N VAL A 3 44.48 1.45 -4.70
CA VAL A 3 43.11 1.59 -5.18
C VAL A 3 43.08 0.91 -6.55
N GLN A 4 42.74 -0.37 -6.60
CA GLN A 4 42.44 -1.03 -7.87
C GLN A 4 40.97 -0.82 -8.20
N SER A 5 40.72 0.05 -9.17
CA SER A 5 39.47 0.10 -9.93
C SER A 5 39.38 -1.14 -10.81
N VAL A 6 38.26 -1.85 -10.77
CA VAL A 6 38.01 -2.99 -11.66
C VAL A 6 37.32 -2.44 -12.91
N CYS A 7 38.04 -2.42 -14.02
CA CYS A 7 37.52 -2.05 -15.33
C CYS A 7 37.23 -3.32 -16.14
N PHE A 8 36.09 -3.35 -16.84
CA PHE A 8 35.68 -4.50 -17.65
C PHE A 8 36.65 -4.82 -18.82
N LEU A 9 37.60 -3.92 -19.10
CA LEU A 9 38.62 -4.06 -20.12
C LEU A 9 39.85 -4.88 -19.69
N ASP A 10 39.99 -5.21 -18.39
CA ASP A 10 41.19 -5.92 -17.86
C ASP A 10 41.00 -7.43 -17.60
N LEU A 11 39.92 -8.04 -18.11
CA LEU A 11 39.74 -9.49 -18.07
C LEU A 11 40.22 -10.15 -19.38
N PRO A 12 41.12 -11.15 -19.34
CA PRO A 12 41.55 -11.89 -20.52
C PRO A 12 40.51 -12.97 -20.86
N PHE A 13 39.29 -12.57 -21.21
CA PHE A 13 38.31 -13.49 -21.79
C PHE A 13 37.51 -12.78 -22.89
N ARG A 14 38.21 -12.55 -24.00
CA ARG A 14 37.62 -12.14 -25.27
C ARG A 14 36.89 -13.34 -25.88
N MET A 15 35.68 -13.66 -25.40
CA MET A 15 34.76 -14.46 -26.21
C MET A 15 34.36 -13.62 -27.42
N ARG A 16 34.91 -13.96 -28.58
CA ARG A 16 34.47 -13.44 -29.88
C ARG A 16 33.03 -13.91 -30.11
N VAL A 17 32.06 -13.05 -29.81
CA VAL A 17 30.64 -13.20 -30.17
C VAL A 17 30.39 -12.89 -31.66
N GLY A 18 31.44 -12.63 -32.44
CA GLY A 18 31.33 -12.09 -33.81
C GLY A 18 31.07 -13.08 -34.95
N THR A 19 31.17 -14.41 -34.73
CA THR A 19 31.07 -15.39 -35.83
C THR A 19 29.87 -16.34 -35.75
N MET A 20 29.07 -16.28 -34.69
CA MET A 20 27.83 -17.08 -34.58
C MET A 20 26.56 -16.29 -34.93
N PHE A 21 26.69 -14.99 -35.24
CA PHE A 21 25.57 -14.10 -35.60
C PHE A 21 25.19 -14.14 -37.08
N LEU A 22 26.00 -14.73 -37.95
CA LEU A 22 25.76 -14.75 -39.39
C LEU A 22 24.96 -15.96 -39.90
N PHE A 23 24.69 -16.95 -39.05
CA PHE A 23 23.86 -18.12 -39.41
C PHE A 23 22.40 -18.05 -38.90
N PHE A 24 22.07 -17.09 -38.04
CA PHE A 24 20.73 -16.97 -37.44
C PHE A 24 19.85 -15.85 -38.03
N CYS A 25 20.33 -15.07 -38.99
CA CYS A 25 19.62 -13.89 -39.50
C CYS A 25 18.83 -14.09 -40.81
N ILE A 26 18.70 -15.31 -41.34
CA ILE A 26 17.99 -15.55 -42.62
C ILE A 26 16.57 -16.14 -42.45
N PHE A 27 16.18 -16.62 -41.27
CA PHE A 27 14.80 -17.03 -41.02
C PHE A 27 14.17 -16.23 -39.88
N GLY A 28 13.28 -15.33 -40.26
CA GLY A 28 12.65 -14.35 -39.40
C GLY A 28 11.73 -14.93 -38.32
N TRP A 29 11.70 -14.17 -37.22
CA TRP A 29 10.58 -13.93 -36.32
C TRP A 29 9.73 -15.11 -35.82
N GLY A 30 9.93 -15.44 -34.54
CA GLY A 30 8.96 -16.19 -33.74
C GLY A 30 9.56 -16.65 -32.42
N ASN A 31 9.50 -15.78 -31.40
CA ASN A 31 9.72 -16.01 -29.96
C ASN A 31 10.19 -17.39 -29.50
N GLY A 32 11.40 -17.41 -28.92
CA GLY A 32 11.97 -18.59 -28.27
C GLY A 32 11.08 -19.14 -27.16
N LEU A 33 10.74 -20.42 -27.31
CA LEU A 33 10.13 -21.21 -26.25
C LEU A 33 11.26 -21.82 -25.40
N VAL A 34 11.59 -21.14 -24.30
CA VAL A 34 12.41 -21.71 -23.23
C VAL A 34 11.60 -22.83 -22.58
N THR A 35 12.09 -24.07 -22.66
CA THR A 35 11.54 -25.20 -21.91
C THR A 35 11.82 -25.00 -20.42
N ALA A 36 10.80 -24.69 -19.63
CA ALA A 36 10.90 -24.65 -18.17
C ALA A 36 10.10 -25.81 -17.57
N ASP A 37 10.87 -26.68 -16.94
CA ASP A 37 10.50 -27.80 -16.10
C ASP A 37 9.46 -27.40 -15.04
N THR A 38 8.46 -28.27 -14.82
CA THR A 38 7.39 -28.08 -13.84
C THR A 38 7.93 -28.17 -12.42
N THR A 39 8.31 -27.04 -11.82
CA THR A 39 8.60 -26.92 -10.39
C THR A 39 8.04 -25.62 -9.82
N VAL A 40 7.42 -25.75 -8.63
CA VAL A 40 7.04 -24.72 -7.65
C VAL A 40 7.40 -23.27 -8.06
N CYS A 41 6.40 -22.39 -8.22
CA CYS A 41 6.63 -20.95 -8.39
C CYS A 41 7.61 -20.43 -7.32
N PRO A 42 8.86 -20.07 -7.68
CA PRO A 42 9.76 -19.47 -6.72
C PRO A 42 9.20 -18.08 -6.45
N CYS A 43 8.71 -17.83 -5.24
CA CYS A 43 8.31 -16.49 -4.83
C CYS A 43 9.56 -15.59 -5.00
N THR A 44 9.58 -14.78 -6.07
CA THR A 44 10.69 -13.87 -6.38
C THR A 44 10.62 -12.68 -5.44
N SER A 45 11.79 -12.17 -5.04
CA SER A 45 11.85 -10.95 -4.21
C SER A 45 11.22 -9.77 -4.97
N PRO A 46 10.36 -8.95 -4.32
CA PRO A 46 9.67 -7.84 -4.97
C PRO A 46 10.66 -6.74 -5.36
N ASN A 47 10.58 -6.23 -6.59
CA ASN A 47 11.46 -5.14 -7.03
C ASN A 47 11.05 -3.80 -6.38
N VAL A 48 11.87 -3.33 -5.44
CA VAL A 48 11.66 -2.06 -4.72
C VAL A 48 12.37 -0.86 -5.36
N ARG A 49 13.05 -1.09 -6.50
CA ARG A 49 13.95 -0.12 -7.16
C ARG A 49 15.01 0.43 -6.19
N THR A 50 15.75 1.46 -6.58
CA THR A 50 16.91 1.95 -5.81
C THR A 50 17.07 3.46 -5.98
N VAL A 51 17.57 4.12 -4.94
CA VAL A 51 18.05 5.51 -4.98
C VAL A 51 19.58 5.60 -5.01
N LEU A 52 20.26 4.49 -4.74
CA LEU A 52 21.73 4.43 -4.68
C LEU A 52 22.36 4.44 -6.07
N PHE A 53 21.66 3.86 -7.06
CA PHE A 53 22.13 3.72 -8.43
C PHE A 53 21.18 4.38 -9.41
N ARG A 54 21.74 4.89 -10.51
CA ARG A 54 21.03 5.54 -11.61
C ARG A 54 21.08 4.64 -12.84
N ASN A 55 20.17 4.88 -13.79
CA ASN A 55 20.18 4.14 -15.06
C ASN A 55 21.50 4.30 -15.84
N ALA A 56 22.19 5.44 -15.67
CA ALA A 56 23.50 5.68 -16.28
C ALA A 56 24.60 4.73 -15.76
N ASP A 57 24.46 4.22 -14.53
CA ASP A 57 25.45 3.32 -13.93
C ASP A 57 25.49 1.96 -14.65
N CYS A 58 24.44 1.59 -15.38
CA CYS A 58 24.43 0.39 -16.22
C CYS A 58 25.47 0.43 -17.35
N PHE A 59 25.94 1.62 -17.74
CA PHE A 59 26.93 1.83 -18.80
C PHE A 59 28.32 2.17 -18.25
N LYS A 60 28.51 2.06 -16.93
CA LYS A 60 29.77 2.40 -16.29
C LYS A 60 30.83 1.34 -16.59
N GLU A 61 31.93 1.76 -17.20
CA GLU A 61 33.03 0.87 -17.61
C GLU A 61 33.89 0.37 -16.44
N CYS A 62 34.01 1.19 -15.38
CA CYS A 62 34.86 0.90 -14.23
C CYS A 62 34.12 1.16 -12.92
N TRP A 63 34.28 0.24 -11.96
CA TRP A 63 33.69 0.33 -10.63
C TRP A 63 34.80 0.35 -9.58
N ASN A 64 34.64 1.19 -8.57
CA ASN A 64 35.54 1.14 -7.42
C ASN A 64 35.06 0.09 -6.40
N ASN A 65 35.95 -0.32 -5.49
CA ASN A 65 35.66 -1.37 -4.51
C ASN A 65 34.43 -1.05 -3.63
N ASP A 66 34.22 0.20 -3.24
CA ASP A 66 33.07 0.57 -2.41
C ASP A 66 31.75 0.42 -3.17
N GLU A 67 31.73 0.82 -4.44
CA GLU A 67 30.54 0.71 -5.28
C GLU A 67 30.20 -0.76 -5.53
N ILE A 68 31.21 -1.61 -5.72
CA ILE A 68 31.03 -3.07 -5.83
C ILE A 68 30.47 -3.64 -4.52
N ILE A 69 31.04 -3.26 -3.37
CA ILE A 69 30.57 -3.70 -2.05
C ILE A 69 29.13 -3.25 -1.81
N LEU A 70 28.80 -2.00 -2.16
CA LEU A 70 27.47 -1.44 -2.00
C LEU A 70 26.45 -2.17 -2.89
N LEU A 71 26.80 -2.40 -4.16
CA LEU A 71 25.96 -3.11 -5.13
C LEU A 71 25.70 -4.55 -4.68
N TYR A 72 26.75 -5.26 -4.27
CA TYR A 72 26.65 -6.64 -3.80
C TYR A 72 25.83 -6.73 -2.51
N SER A 73 26.10 -5.85 -1.55
CA SER A 73 25.36 -5.78 -0.29
C SER A 73 23.88 -5.50 -0.52
N ARG A 74 23.55 -4.57 -1.43
CA ARG A 74 22.17 -4.27 -1.81
C ARG A 74 21.48 -5.49 -2.42
N ARG A 75 22.15 -6.22 -3.32
CA ARG A 75 21.63 -7.48 -3.88
C ARG A 75 21.34 -8.51 -2.80
N LEU A 76 22.19 -8.64 -1.79
CA LEU A 76 21.96 -9.54 -0.66
C LEU A 76 20.75 -9.12 0.16
N PHE A 77 20.64 -7.84 0.53
CA PHE A 77 19.46 -7.36 1.27
C PHE A 77 18.16 -7.52 0.49
N GLN A 78 18.21 -7.35 -0.84
CA GLN A 78 17.06 -7.61 -1.71
C GLN A 78 16.57 -9.07 -1.57
N ALA A 79 17.48 -10.04 -1.41
CA ALA A 79 17.11 -11.44 -1.21
C ALA A 79 16.49 -11.72 0.17
N VAL A 80 16.75 -10.85 1.15
CA VAL A 80 16.24 -10.93 2.53
C VAL A 80 14.81 -10.36 2.64
N LEU A 81 14.35 -9.57 1.66
CA LEU A 81 13.00 -9.01 1.69
C LEU A 81 11.92 -10.09 1.82
N PRO A 82 10.85 -9.81 2.59
CA PRO A 82 9.66 -10.66 2.59
C PRO A 82 9.14 -10.82 1.16
N LYS A 83 9.04 -12.08 0.72
CA LYS A 83 8.52 -12.44 -0.60
C LYS A 83 7.00 -12.41 -0.68
N ARG A 84 6.35 -12.41 0.49
CA ARG A 84 4.91 -12.25 0.66
C ARG A 84 4.68 -11.04 1.53
N MET A 85 3.61 -10.31 1.22
CA MET A 85 3.19 -9.19 2.03
C MET A 85 2.88 -9.68 3.46
N PRO A 86 3.41 -9.02 4.49
CA PRO A 86 3.15 -9.40 5.87
C PRO A 86 1.67 -9.18 6.21
N VAL A 87 1.12 -10.04 7.07
CA VAL A 87 -0.28 -9.96 7.53
C VAL A 87 -0.49 -8.73 8.41
N ARG A 88 0.55 -8.31 9.15
CA ARG A 88 0.51 -7.12 10.02
C ARG A 88 1.75 -6.27 9.87
N THR A 89 1.56 -4.95 9.91
CA THR A 89 2.66 -3.98 9.88
C THR A 89 3.62 -4.16 11.05
N SER A 90 3.11 -4.44 12.25
CA SER A 90 3.95 -4.59 13.45
C SER A 90 5.02 -5.69 13.31
N PHE A 91 4.69 -6.79 12.63
CA PHE A 91 5.66 -7.85 12.34
C PHE A 91 6.72 -7.40 11.33
N LEU A 92 6.33 -6.62 10.32
CA LEU A 92 7.28 -6.05 9.35
C LEU A 92 8.27 -5.13 10.04
N ILE A 93 7.80 -4.20 10.86
CA ILE A 93 8.66 -3.25 11.57
C ILE A 93 9.60 -3.98 12.54
N LYS A 94 9.10 -4.98 13.27
CA LYS A 94 9.92 -5.81 14.15
C LYS A 94 11.01 -6.55 13.37
N TYR A 95 10.67 -7.10 12.21
CA TYR A 95 11.61 -7.77 11.32
C TYR A 95 12.73 -6.84 10.84
N ILE A 96 12.37 -5.65 10.35
CA ILE A 96 13.36 -4.66 9.88
C ILE A 96 14.26 -4.20 11.03
N LYS A 97 13.69 -3.93 12.22
CA LYS A 97 14.45 -3.58 13.42
C LYS A 97 15.42 -4.68 13.85
N LEU A 98 15.06 -5.95 13.68
CA LEU A 98 15.95 -7.07 13.93
C LEU A 98 17.15 -7.05 12.95
N CYS A 99 16.90 -6.88 11.65
CA CYS A 99 17.97 -6.75 10.66
C CYS A 99 18.89 -5.55 10.96
N LEU A 100 18.33 -4.41 11.40
CA LEU A 100 19.13 -3.24 11.80
C LEU A 100 19.99 -3.54 13.02
N GLY A 101 19.42 -4.24 14.00
CA GLY A 101 20.12 -4.66 15.20
C GLY A 101 21.31 -5.57 14.91
N VAL A 102 21.21 -6.41 13.87
CA VAL A 102 22.31 -7.28 13.44
C VAL A 102 23.48 -6.44 12.92
N ILE A 103 23.25 -5.53 11.97
CA ILE A 103 24.34 -4.68 11.41
C ILE A 103 24.95 -3.78 12.49
N LYS A 104 24.13 -3.23 13.39
CA LYS A 104 24.59 -2.38 14.51
C LYS A 104 25.53 -3.10 15.47
N LYS A 105 25.41 -4.42 15.61
CA LYS A 105 26.23 -5.24 16.51
C LYS A 105 27.49 -5.81 15.84
N MET A 106 27.61 -5.70 14.52
CA MET A 106 28.80 -6.18 13.81
C MET A 106 29.97 -5.23 14.00
N GLU A 107 31.13 -5.77 14.40
CA GLU A 107 32.39 -5.04 14.52
C GLU A 107 33.00 -4.79 13.13
N LEU A 108 32.49 -3.76 12.45
CA LEU A 108 32.92 -3.37 11.11
C LEU A 108 33.70 -2.05 11.16
N SER A 109 34.57 -1.84 10.16
CA SER A 109 35.13 -0.51 9.94
C SER A 109 34.02 0.51 9.66
N LYS A 110 34.20 1.77 10.07
CA LYS A 110 33.20 2.84 9.87
C LYS A 110 32.72 2.91 8.41
N ARG A 111 33.63 2.72 7.46
CA ARG A 111 33.36 2.73 6.02
C ARG A 111 32.46 1.57 5.60
N VAL A 112 32.80 0.34 5.96
CA VAL A 112 32.00 -0.86 5.60
C VAL A 112 30.64 -0.81 6.29
N HIS A 113 30.60 -0.38 7.55
CA HIS A 113 29.35 -0.19 8.29
C HIS A 113 28.40 0.77 7.57
N TYR A 114 28.90 1.91 7.09
CA TYR A 114 28.12 2.87 6.33
C TYR A 114 27.58 2.28 5.01
N LEU A 115 28.40 1.55 4.26
CA LEU A 115 27.98 0.91 3.01
C LEU A 115 26.87 -0.13 3.25
N MET A 116 27.01 -0.97 4.29
CA MET A 116 25.99 -1.96 4.64
C MET A 116 24.68 -1.31 5.11
N MET A 117 24.76 -0.29 5.97
CA MET A 117 23.59 0.46 6.42
C MET A 117 22.88 1.17 5.26
N SER A 118 23.64 1.72 4.31
CA SER A 118 23.09 2.38 3.11
C SER A 118 22.39 1.38 2.18
N ALA A 119 23.03 0.25 1.88
CA ALA A 119 22.42 -0.82 1.10
C ALA A 119 21.14 -1.36 1.74
N MET A 120 21.17 -1.57 3.06
CA MET A 120 20.01 -2.03 3.83
C MET A 120 18.87 -1.00 3.78
N ALA A 121 19.18 0.27 4.06
CA ALA A 121 18.19 1.36 4.05
C ALA A 121 17.57 1.55 2.67
N ASP A 122 18.32 1.34 1.58
CA ASP A 122 17.80 1.48 0.23
C ASP A 122 16.83 0.35 -0.13
N VAL A 123 17.12 -0.88 0.31
CA VAL A 123 16.22 -2.01 0.12
C VAL A 123 14.97 -1.89 0.99
N PHE A 124 15.14 -1.73 2.30
CA PHE A 124 14.00 -1.69 3.22
C PHE A 124 13.22 -0.37 3.15
N GLY A 125 13.86 0.75 2.83
CA GLY A 125 13.20 2.02 2.56
C GLY A 125 12.29 1.91 1.34
N GLY A 126 12.78 1.34 0.24
CA GLY A 126 11.94 1.06 -0.93
C GLY A 126 10.79 0.10 -0.63
N TYR A 127 11.03 -0.95 0.17
CA TYR A 127 9.98 -1.88 0.58
C TYR A 127 8.93 -1.24 1.50
N LEU A 128 9.35 -0.45 2.48
CA LEU A 128 8.46 0.29 3.37
C LEU A 128 7.62 1.29 2.57
N GLN A 129 8.23 2.07 1.68
CA GLN A 129 7.49 3.01 0.84
C GLN A 129 6.45 2.30 -0.02
N ALA A 130 6.84 1.22 -0.71
CA ALA A 130 5.96 0.55 -1.65
C ALA A 130 4.85 -0.25 -0.94
N PHE A 131 5.17 -0.96 0.13
CA PHE A 131 4.28 -1.95 0.75
C PHE A 131 3.98 -1.68 2.23
N GLY A 132 4.99 -1.28 3.01
CA GLY A 132 4.88 -1.16 4.47
C GLY A 132 3.99 -0.01 4.93
N ILE A 133 4.19 1.19 4.38
CA ILE A 133 3.42 2.39 4.71
C ILE A 133 1.97 2.26 4.26
N PRO A 134 1.67 1.84 3.01
CA PRO A 134 0.28 1.62 2.59
C PRO A 134 -0.45 0.59 3.47
N LEU A 135 0.23 -0.49 3.87
CA LEU A 135 -0.33 -1.46 4.81
C LEU A 135 -0.63 -0.83 6.17
N ALA A 136 0.32 -0.07 6.72
CA ALA A 136 0.18 0.57 8.01
C ALA A 136 -1.00 1.54 8.06
N ILE A 137 -1.17 2.33 7.00
CA ILE A 137 -2.27 3.29 6.84
C ILE A 137 -3.60 2.54 6.72
N ALA A 138 -3.68 1.50 5.90
CA ALA A 138 -4.89 0.70 5.74
C ALA A 138 -5.32 0.05 7.07
N GLU A 139 -4.40 -0.63 7.77
CA GLU A 139 -4.69 -1.22 9.08
C GLU A 139 -5.09 -0.16 10.13
N TYR A 140 -4.51 1.05 10.05
CA TYR A 140 -4.86 2.16 10.94
C TYR A 140 -6.28 2.66 10.71
N TYR A 141 -6.71 2.85 9.46
CA TYR A 141 -8.07 3.24 9.13
C TYR A 141 -9.11 2.15 9.42
N GLU A 142 -8.70 0.89 9.37
CA GLU A 142 -9.51 -0.26 9.80
C GLU A 142 -9.61 -0.38 11.33
N GLY A 143 -8.77 0.35 12.08
CA GLY A 143 -8.67 0.24 13.53
C GLY A 143 -8.00 -1.06 14.00
N ALA A 144 -7.26 -1.73 13.11
CA ALA A 144 -6.45 -2.91 13.41
C ALA A 144 -5.06 -2.55 13.94
N ASN A 145 -4.59 -1.32 13.68
CA ASN A 145 -3.28 -0.81 14.09
C ASN A 145 -3.41 0.52 14.85
N SER A 146 -2.52 0.78 15.80
CA SER A 146 -2.54 2.03 16.58
C SER A 146 -1.80 3.18 15.88
N TYR A 147 -2.05 4.42 16.32
CA TYR A 147 -1.28 5.60 15.89
C TYR A 147 0.23 5.38 16.10
N HIS A 148 0.61 4.87 17.28
CA HIS A 148 2.01 4.70 17.64
C HIS A 148 2.72 3.67 16.76
N GLU A 149 2.06 2.57 16.41
CA GLU A 149 2.62 1.55 15.52
C GLU A 149 2.75 2.05 14.07
N THR A 150 1.73 2.75 13.57
CA THR A 150 1.78 3.39 12.24
C THR A 150 2.87 4.45 12.19
N LYS A 151 2.99 5.26 13.25
CA LYS A 151 4.02 6.29 13.35
C LYS A 151 5.43 5.73 13.35
N GLN A 152 5.65 4.59 14.01
CA GLN A 152 6.95 3.91 13.97
C GLN A 152 7.35 3.47 12.55
N ALA A 153 6.40 3.07 11.71
CA ALA A 153 6.68 2.72 10.32
C ALA A 153 7.10 3.95 9.50
N ASP A 154 6.36 5.05 9.66
CA ASP A 154 6.63 6.35 9.04
C ASP A 154 7.99 6.95 9.46
N GLU A 155 8.29 6.91 10.76
CA GLU A 155 9.56 7.35 11.32
C GLU A 155 10.73 6.52 10.79
N LEU A 156 10.58 5.19 10.72
CA LEU A 156 11.62 4.31 10.19
C LEU A 156 11.90 4.59 8.71
N LEU A 157 10.86 4.82 7.89
CA LEU A 157 11.05 5.24 6.50
C LEU A 157 11.75 6.60 6.41
N THR A 158 11.36 7.54 7.26
CA THR A 158 11.97 8.88 7.33
C THR A 158 13.45 8.80 7.71
N GLU A 159 13.82 7.93 8.65
CA GLU A 159 15.21 7.67 9.00
C GLU A 159 16.02 7.13 7.82
N PHE A 160 15.47 6.19 7.05
CA PHE A 160 16.13 5.68 5.83
C PHE A 160 16.27 6.75 4.76
N LYS A 161 15.22 7.54 4.52
CA LYS A 161 15.27 8.68 3.60
C LYS A 161 16.35 9.68 4.00
N LYS A 162 16.46 10.00 5.29
CA LYS A 162 17.49 10.88 5.85
C LYS A 162 18.89 10.30 5.69
N LEU A 163 19.09 9.02 6.04
CA LEU A 163 20.39 8.34 5.92
C LEU A 163 20.91 8.38 4.49
N LEU A 164 20.02 8.20 3.51
CA LEU A 164 20.34 8.16 2.09
C LEU A 164 20.27 9.52 1.40
N SER A 165 19.90 10.58 2.13
CA SER A 165 19.66 11.92 1.58
C SER A 165 18.74 11.90 0.34
N THR A 166 17.62 11.18 0.45
CA THR A 166 16.65 10.98 -0.63
C THR A 166 15.23 11.33 -0.18
N ASN A 167 14.35 11.65 -1.13
CA ASN A 167 12.90 11.70 -0.92
C ASN A 167 12.20 10.37 -1.25
N GLY A 168 12.94 9.38 -1.78
CA GLY A 168 12.41 8.08 -2.20
C GLY A 168 11.80 8.07 -3.62
N GLY A 169 11.99 9.12 -4.41
CA GLY A 169 11.37 9.26 -5.73
C GLY A 169 11.75 8.19 -6.76
N SER A 170 12.93 7.58 -6.62
CA SER A 170 13.39 6.47 -7.48
C SER A 170 12.97 5.08 -6.99
N TRP A 171 12.43 4.97 -5.78
CA TRP A 171 11.87 3.71 -5.28
C TRP A 171 10.55 3.38 -5.98
N THR A 172 10.09 2.15 -5.81
CA THR A 172 8.76 1.75 -6.23
C THR A 172 7.70 2.60 -5.52
N LYS A 173 6.67 3.02 -6.26
CA LYS A 173 5.54 3.78 -5.72
C LYS A 173 4.71 2.94 -4.76
N GLN A 174 3.92 3.62 -3.93
CA GLN A 174 2.98 2.99 -3.01
C GLN A 174 2.02 2.09 -3.80
N ILE A 175 1.77 0.88 -3.27
CA ILE A 175 0.72 0.01 -3.81
C ILE A 175 -0.62 0.32 -3.17
N TYR A 176 -1.69 0.08 -3.91
CA TYR A 176 -3.04 0.10 -3.36
C TYR A 176 -3.25 -1.13 -2.47
N ILE A 177 -3.72 -0.92 -1.25
CA ILE A 177 -4.13 -1.98 -0.33
C ILE A 177 -5.64 -2.08 -0.33
N LYS A 178 -6.15 -3.21 -0.83
CA LYS A 178 -7.57 -3.52 -0.73
C LYS A 178 -7.94 -3.65 0.75
N ARG A 179 -9.03 -2.97 1.11
CA ARG A 179 -9.63 -3.04 2.44
C ARG A 179 -9.98 -4.48 2.82
N SER A 180 -9.79 -4.81 4.09
CA SER A 180 -10.24 -6.05 4.71
C SER A 180 -11.77 -6.18 4.67
N ASN A 181 -12.24 -7.38 4.36
CA ASN A 181 -13.67 -7.72 4.43
C ASN A 181 -14.17 -7.84 5.88
N HIS A 182 -13.27 -7.83 6.87
CA HIS A 182 -13.57 -8.14 8.28
C HIS A 182 -13.19 -6.98 9.21
N VAL A 183 -13.69 -5.77 8.94
CA VAL A 183 -13.55 -4.65 9.86
C VAL A 183 -14.58 -4.79 10.98
N THR A 184 -14.13 -4.79 12.24
CA THR A 184 -15.03 -4.86 13.39
C THR A 184 -15.75 -3.51 13.58
N PRO A 185 -17.10 -3.49 13.66
CA PRO A 185 -17.84 -2.26 13.87
C PRO A 185 -17.41 -1.55 15.17
N TYR A 186 -17.56 -0.23 15.19
CA TYR A 186 -17.39 0.56 16.39
C TYR A 186 -18.64 0.40 17.28
N ILE A 187 -18.42 -0.07 18.51
CA ILE A 187 -19.46 -0.21 19.53
C ILE A 187 -19.40 1.05 20.40
N VAL A 188 -20.50 1.78 20.46
CA VAL A 188 -20.63 2.92 21.37
C VAL A 188 -20.88 2.36 22.77
N GLU A 189 -19.87 2.42 23.62
CA GLU A 189 -19.97 1.96 25.02
C GLU A 189 -20.97 2.80 25.81
N SER A 190 -21.69 2.20 26.76
CA SER A 190 -22.64 2.93 27.61
C SER A 190 -21.95 4.05 28.39
N PRO A 191 -22.60 5.23 28.53
CA PRO A 191 -21.94 6.39 29.10
C PRO A 191 -21.74 6.22 30.60
N ILE A 192 -20.51 6.40 31.07
CA ILE A 192 -20.16 6.37 32.51
C ILE A 192 -20.67 7.64 33.23
N LYS A 193 -20.89 8.75 32.51
CA LYS A 193 -21.28 10.05 33.09
C LYS A 193 -22.65 10.52 32.60
N LYS A 194 -23.47 11.03 33.53
CA LYS A 194 -24.69 11.80 33.23
C LYS A 194 -24.29 13.16 32.63
N ASN A 195 -24.81 13.49 31.44
CA ASN A 195 -24.70 14.78 30.71
C ASN A 195 -23.55 14.96 29.69
N LEU A 196 -23.35 13.98 28.79
CA LEU A 196 -22.44 14.11 27.64
C LEU A 196 -22.86 15.15 26.58
N CYS A 197 -24.12 15.60 26.55
CA CYS A 197 -24.53 16.74 25.72
C CYS A 197 -23.79 18.05 26.05
N SER A 198 -23.21 18.17 27.24
CA SER A 198 -22.49 19.37 27.65
C SER A 198 -21.20 19.60 26.86
N THR A 199 -20.64 18.56 26.25
CA THR A 199 -19.37 18.63 25.50
C THR A 199 -19.56 18.91 24.01
N ILE A 200 -20.80 18.94 23.51
CA ILE A 200 -21.13 19.10 22.09
C ILE A 200 -21.75 20.46 21.85
N VAL A 201 -21.33 21.12 20.78
CA VAL A 201 -21.92 22.37 20.32
C VAL A 201 -23.31 22.07 19.73
N THR A 202 -24.34 22.71 20.26
CA THR A 202 -25.72 22.57 19.78
C THR A 202 -26.32 23.94 19.47
N ASN A 203 -27.20 24.03 18.46
CA ASN A 203 -27.84 25.29 18.06
C ASN A 203 -28.73 25.93 19.15
N ASN A 204 -28.92 25.26 20.29
CA ASN A 204 -29.71 25.75 21.41
C ASN A 204 -29.03 26.87 22.21
N GLU A 205 -27.72 27.07 22.10
CA GLU A 205 -26.99 28.14 22.79
C GLU A 205 -27.26 29.52 22.16
N TYR A 206 -27.50 29.58 20.84
CA TYR A 206 -27.84 30.84 20.15
C TYR A 206 -29.31 31.26 20.32
N LEU A 207 -30.20 30.32 20.70
CA LEU A 207 -31.64 30.57 20.80
C LEU A 207 -32.12 30.92 22.23
N SER A 208 -31.21 31.12 23.20
CA SER A 208 -31.60 31.50 24.57
C SER A 208 -32.32 32.87 24.67
N PHE A 209 -32.29 33.67 23.60
CA PHE A 209 -33.03 34.94 23.51
C PHE A 209 -34.47 34.83 22.96
N ARG A 210 -34.91 33.69 22.44
CA ARG A 210 -36.30 33.52 21.94
C ARG A 210 -36.94 32.28 22.55
N LYS A 211 -37.88 32.50 23.48
CA LYS A 211 -38.77 31.50 24.06
C LYS A 211 -39.61 30.81 22.97
N ILE A 212 -39.08 29.79 22.31
CA ILE A 212 -39.85 28.93 21.40
C ILE A 212 -39.87 27.50 21.98
N LYS A 213 -41.08 27.05 22.31
CA LYS A 213 -41.40 25.70 22.79
C LYS A 213 -41.46 24.72 21.62
N GLN A 214 -40.33 24.10 21.30
CA GLN A 214 -40.14 22.72 20.78
C GLN A 214 -38.67 22.62 20.33
N LYS A 215 -37.78 22.25 21.24
CA LYS A 215 -36.34 22.24 20.98
C LYS A 215 -35.93 20.91 20.32
N SER A 216 -36.00 20.83 19.00
CA SER A 216 -35.24 19.83 18.25
C SER A 216 -33.74 20.18 18.35
N VAL A 217 -32.99 19.40 19.13
CA VAL A 217 -31.52 19.57 19.24
C VAL A 217 -30.92 19.28 17.87
N THR A 218 -30.40 20.31 17.21
CA THR A 218 -29.67 20.18 15.93
C THR A 218 -28.18 20.14 16.25
N ILE A 219 -27.51 19.09 15.78
CA ILE A 219 -26.08 18.87 15.95
C ILE A 219 -25.39 19.23 14.63
N ALA A 220 -24.41 20.13 14.69
CA ALA A 220 -23.64 20.54 13.52
C ALA A 220 -22.79 19.37 12.99
N MET A 221 -22.53 19.31 11.68
CA MET A 221 -21.59 18.34 11.11
C MET A 221 -20.14 18.83 11.26
N PRO A 222 -19.16 17.91 11.31
CA PRO A 222 -17.77 18.28 11.10
C PRO A 222 -17.50 18.95 9.75
N TYR A 223 -16.36 19.62 9.64
CA TYR A 223 -15.95 20.34 8.43
C TYR A 223 -14.43 20.24 8.23
N LEU A 224 -13.97 19.97 7.00
CA LEU A 224 -12.55 19.99 6.64
C LEU A 224 -12.14 21.39 6.21
N ASP A 225 -10.92 21.81 6.55
CA ASP A 225 -10.42 23.13 6.17
C ASP A 225 -10.29 23.33 4.65
N ASP A 226 -9.89 22.27 3.94
CA ASP A 226 -9.78 22.20 2.49
C ASP A 226 -10.34 20.85 1.99
N ALA A 227 -11.07 20.86 0.87
CA ALA A 227 -11.72 19.65 0.34
C ALA A 227 -10.80 18.76 -0.50
N GLN A 228 -9.65 19.27 -0.95
CA GLN A 228 -8.70 18.55 -1.80
C GLN A 228 -7.47 18.11 -1.02
N HIS A 229 -6.96 18.98 -0.14
CA HIS A 229 -5.74 18.77 0.62
C HIS A 229 -5.97 19.12 2.10
N PRO A 230 -6.82 18.37 2.81
CA PRO A 230 -7.21 18.72 4.16
C PRO A 230 -6.01 18.68 5.11
N SER A 231 -5.85 19.71 5.93
CA SER A 231 -4.79 19.79 6.94
C SER A 231 -5.35 19.78 8.36
N ALA A 232 -6.61 20.19 8.50
CA ALA A 232 -7.32 20.29 9.75
C ALA A 232 -8.80 19.92 9.61
N ILE A 233 -9.41 19.55 10.73
CA ILE A 233 -10.82 19.25 10.83
C ILE A 233 -11.44 20.04 11.99
N ALA A 234 -12.54 20.72 11.69
CA ALA A 234 -13.40 21.35 12.67
C ALA A 234 -14.45 20.33 13.14
N ILE A 235 -14.38 19.96 14.42
CA ILE A 235 -15.33 19.08 15.09
C ILE A 235 -16.17 19.93 16.06
N PRO A 236 -17.50 19.81 16.08
CA PRO A 236 -18.39 20.57 16.98
C PRO A 236 -18.33 20.17 18.46
N LEU A 237 -17.14 20.20 19.07
CA LEU A 237 -16.91 19.99 20.51
C LEU A 237 -16.67 21.34 21.21
N LYS A 238 -17.18 21.50 22.44
CA LYS A 238 -17.11 22.80 23.15
C LYS A 238 -15.73 23.14 23.70
N ASP A 239 -14.95 22.14 24.07
CA ASP A 239 -13.61 22.30 24.64
C ASP A 239 -12.57 22.69 23.57
N LYS A 240 -12.70 22.12 22.37
CA LYS A 240 -11.83 22.43 21.24
C LYS A 240 -12.53 22.07 19.94
N THR A 241 -12.57 23.02 19.01
CA THR A 241 -13.25 22.82 17.73
C THR A 241 -12.31 22.44 16.60
N LEU A 242 -11.09 22.98 16.53
CA LEU A 242 -10.18 22.75 15.39
C LEU A 242 -9.03 21.80 15.74
N TYR A 243 -8.86 20.73 14.95
CA TYR A 243 -7.83 19.72 15.14
C TYR A 243 -6.97 19.57 13.88
N SER A 244 -5.65 19.51 14.02
CA SER A 244 -4.78 19.12 12.90
C SER A 244 -4.95 17.63 12.62
N LEU A 245 -5.06 17.26 11.34
CA LEU A 245 -5.20 15.87 10.91
C LEU A 245 -3.91 15.05 11.07
N PHE A 246 -2.76 15.68 11.33
CA PHE A 246 -1.44 15.05 11.37
C PHE A 246 -0.90 14.79 12.78
N THR A 247 -1.76 14.85 13.80
CA THR A 247 -1.31 14.75 15.21
C THR A 247 -1.98 13.59 15.94
N ASN A 248 -1.30 13.01 16.92
CA ASN A 248 -1.89 11.98 17.79
C ASN A 248 -3.18 12.46 18.49
N LYS A 249 -3.29 13.77 18.77
CA LYS A 249 -4.46 14.35 19.45
C LYS A 249 -5.75 14.18 18.64
N SER A 250 -5.67 14.06 17.32
CA SER A 250 -6.81 13.84 16.45
C SER A 250 -7.06 12.36 16.12
N SER A 251 -6.22 11.42 16.59
CA SER A 251 -6.48 9.98 16.41
C SER A 251 -7.90 9.64 16.87
N ASP A 252 -8.64 8.97 16.00
CA ASP A 252 -10.01 8.48 16.25
C ASP A 252 -10.97 9.60 16.73
N ILE A 253 -10.73 10.86 16.35
CA ILE A 253 -11.57 11.99 16.78
C ILE A 253 -13.00 11.86 16.28
N LEU A 254 -13.21 11.26 15.09
CA LEU A 254 -14.53 10.99 14.53
C LEU A 254 -15.30 9.96 15.36
N LEU A 255 -14.64 8.94 15.90
CA LEU A 255 -15.27 7.95 16.79
C LEU A 255 -15.70 8.62 18.11
N ARG A 256 -14.83 9.46 18.68
CA ARG A 256 -15.12 10.23 19.90
C ARG A 256 -16.30 11.18 19.71
N TYR A 257 -16.32 11.90 18.59
CA TYR A 257 -17.42 12.79 18.24
C TYR A 257 -18.74 12.02 18.06
N TYR A 258 -18.72 10.93 17.28
CA TYR A 258 -19.89 10.09 17.05
C TYR A 258 -20.45 9.47 18.35
N SER A 259 -19.59 8.99 19.24
CA SER A 259 -19.97 8.49 20.57
C SER A 259 -20.63 9.60 21.40
N GLY A 260 -20.00 10.79 21.47
CA GLY A 260 -20.57 11.94 22.16
C GLY A 260 -21.97 12.28 21.67
N VAL A 261 -22.14 12.37 20.35
CA VAL A 261 -23.44 12.69 19.74
C VAL A 261 -24.47 11.62 20.04
N THR A 262 -24.09 10.35 19.88
CA THR A 262 -24.96 9.21 20.17
C THR A 262 -25.43 9.26 21.62
N HIS A 263 -24.54 9.51 22.58
CA HIS A 263 -24.92 9.67 23.98
C HIS A 263 -25.76 10.90 24.27
N CYS A 264 -25.61 11.97 23.50
CA CYS A 264 -26.42 13.17 23.67
C CYS A 264 -27.85 12.98 23.14
N LEU A 265 -28.00 12.26 22.03
CA LEU A 265 -29.30 12.05 21.38
C LEU A 265 -30.07 10.85 21.91
N LEU A 266 -29.41 9.94 22.64
CA LEU A 266 -30.06 8.80 23.31
C LEU A 266 -30.57 9.19 24.70
N SER A 267 -31.78 8.74 25.04
CA SER A 267 -32.33 8.83 26.39
C SER A 267 -31.65 7.80 27.32
N PRO A 268 -31.50 8.06 28.63
CA PRO A 268 -30.98 7.08 29.59
C PRO A 268 -31.70 5.71 29.57
N ASN A 269 -32.98 5.68 29.14
CA ASN A 269 -33.79 4.47 29.07
C ASN A 269 -33.55 3.63 27.79
N ASP A 270 -32.95 4.21 26.75
CA ASP A 270 -32.71 3.55 25.46
C ASP A 270 -31.35 2.82 25.40
N LEU A 271 -30.48 3.00 26.40
CA LEU A 271 -29.15 2.41 26.49
C LEU A 271 -29.15 0.92 26.91
N ASN A 272 -30.26 0.42 27.47
CA ASN A 272 -30.38 -0.95 28.00
C ASN A 272 -31.10 -1.93 27.07
N LYS A 273 -31.45 -1.54 25.84
CA LYS A 273 -32.07 -2.43 24.85
C LYS A 273 -31.14 -2.61 23.67
N ASP A 274 -30.78 -3.86 23.38
CA ASP A 274 -30.00 -4.31 22.21
C ASP A 274 -30.71 -4.07 20.85
N ILE A 275 -31.66 -3.13 20.79
CA ILE A 275 -32.41 -2.74 19.59
C ILE A 275 -32.23 -1.23 19.41
N ILE A 276 -31.02 -0.82 19.05
CA ILE A 276 -30.61 0.59 18.85
C ILE A 276 -31.06 1.12 17.47
N CYS A 277 -32.18 0.63 16.94
CA CYS A 277 -32.54 0.87 15.53
C CYS A 277 -33.83 1.67 15.28
N ALA A 278 -34.59 2.15 16.28
CA ALA A 278 -35.89 2.76 15.95
C ALA A 278 -36.37 3.98 16.75
N THR A 279 -35.80 4.32 17.91
CA THR A 279 -36.57 5.13 18.87
C THR A 279 -36.33 6.64 18.85
N SER A 280 -35.24 7.15 18.27
CA SER A 280 -34.95 8.60 18.25
C SER A 280 -34.82 9.15 16.82
N PRO A 281 -35.84 9.86 16.30
CA PRO A 281 -35.81 10.48 14.96
C PRO A 281 -34.61 11.42 14.75
N SER A 282 -34.13 12.08 15.82
CA SER A 282 -32.96 12.96 15.77
C SER A 282 -31.66 12.19 15.55
N LEU A 283 -31.49 11.01 16.19
CA LEU A 283 -30.33 10.16 15.99
C LEU A 283 -30.30 9.56 14.58
N HIS A 284 -31.45 9.15 14.04
CA HIS A 284 -31.52 8.67 12.66
C HIS A 284 -31.14 9.78 11.67
N THR A 285 -31.68 10.99 11.84
CA THR A 285 -31.35 12.16 11.01
C THR A 285 -29.86 12.50 11.08
N PHE A 286 -29.28 12.48 12.29
CA PHE A 286 -27.84 12.67 12.47
C PHE A 286 -27.03 11.60 11.74
N ASN A 287 -27.35 10.31 11.90
CA ASN A 287 -26.63 9.21 11.25
C ASN A 287 -26.68 9.34 9.71
N LEU A 288 -27.82 9.74 9.15
CA LEU A 288 -27.95 9.99 7.72
C LEU A 288 -27.02 11.10 7.24
N ASN A 289 -27.03 12.25 7.93
CA ASN A 289 -26.21 13.39 7.55
C ASN A 289 -24.71 13.11 7.76
N PHE A 290 -24.37 12.45 8.86
CA PHE A 290 -23.00 12.07 9.18
C PHE A 290 -22.46 11.03 8.20
N HIS A 291 -23.28 10.05 7.81
CA HIS A 291 -22.94 9.07 6.76
C HIS A 291 -22.66 9.76 5.43
N LYS A 292 -23.56 10.65 4.98
CA LYS A 292 -23.36 11.42 3.74
C LYS A 292 -22.06 12.21 3.77
N TRP A 293 -21.78 12.89 4.89
CA TRP A 293 -20.55 13.65 5.09
C TRP A 293 -19.31 12.76 5.08
N LEU A 294 -19.33 11.60 5.74
CA LEU A 294 -18.21 10.65 5.70
C LEU A 294 -17.91 10.18 4.28
N ILE A 295 -18.95 9.93 3.47
CA ILE A 295 -18.79 9.48 2.08
C ILE A 295 -18.28 10.61 1.17
N SER A 296 -18.78 11.84 1.32
CA SER A 296 -18.39 12.95 0.44
C SER A 296 -17.04 13.56 0.81
N GLU A 297 -16.78 13.75 2.11
CA GLU A 297 -15.62 14.51 2.57
C GLU A 297 -14.46 13.63 3.06
N ILE A 298 -14.72 12.46 3.65
CA ILE A 298 -13.64 11.66 4.26
C ILE A 298 -13.17 10.53 3.36
N TYR A 299 -14.11 9.78 2.78
CA TYR A 299 -13.80 8.60 1.98
C TYR A 299 -12.80 8.85 0.83
N PRO A 300 -12.88 9.97 0.07
CA PRO A 300 -11.91 10.24 -1.01
C PRO A 300 -10.45 10.28 -0.53
N HIS A 301 -10.20 10.73 0.70
CA HIS A 301 -8.85 10.88 1.26
C HIS A 301 -8.28 9.61 1.89
N LEU A 302 -9.09 8.54 2.03
CA LEU A 302 -8.61 7.28 2.62
C LEU A 302 -7.70 6.49 1.69
N HIS A 303 -7.57 6.92 0.44
CA HIS A 303 -6.72 6.34 -0.60
C HIS A 303 -5.57 7.26 -1.01
N ASP A 304 -5.42 8.40 -0.36
CA ASP A 304 -4.30 9.31 -0.61
C ASP A 304 -2.98 8.65 -0.18
N GLU A 305 -1.87 9.07 -0.81
CA GLU A 305 -0.53 8.70 -0.36
C GLU A 305 -0.18 9.30 1.02
N THR A 306 -0.97 10.29 1.46
CA THR A 306 -0.82 11.00 2.71
C THR A 306 -1.55 10.27 3.84
N TRP A 307 -0.85 10.02 4.94
CA TRP A 307 -1.47 9.49 6.15
C TRP A 307 -2.13 10.61 6.96
N TYR A 308 -3.43 10.48 7.20
CA TYR A 308 -4.23 11.34 8.07
C TYR A 308 -4.59 10.66 9.40
N PRO A 309 -3.78 10.81 10.47
CA PRO A 309 -4.13 10.40 11.83
C PRO A 309 -5.56 10.77 12.28
N GLY A 310 -6.07 11.93 11.86
CA GLY A 310 -7.44 12.35 12.18
C GLY A 310 -8.55 11.39 11.74
N PHE A 311 -8.28 10.54 10.74
CA PHE A 311 -9.23 9.57 10.19
C PHE A 311 -9.04 8.15 10.75
N GLY A 312 -8.30 8.00 11.85
CA GLY A 312 -8.10 6.72 12.52
C GLY A 312 -9.41 5.96 12.76
N SER A 313 -9.38 4.65 12.51
CA SER A 313 -10.50 3.73 12.70
C SER A 313 -11.80 4.08 11.95
N VAL A 314 -11.79 4.99 10.97
CA VAL A 314 -13.01 5.46 10.31
C VAL A 314 -13.80 4.33 9.62
N PHE A 315 -13.15 3.26 9.15
CA PHE A 315 -13.87 2.11 8.59
C PHE A 315 -14.76 1.41 9.61
N ARG A 316 -14.44 1.49 10.90
CA ARG A 316 -15.31 0.98 11.97
C ARG A 316 -16.62 1.77 12.06
N LEU A 317 -16.60 3.09 11.76
CA LEU A 317 -17.81 3.90 11.68
C LEU A 317 -18.67 3.52 10.47
N PHE A 318 -18.04 3.29 9.31
CA PHE A 318 -18.76 2.80 8.12
C PHE A 318 -19.47 1.47 8.40
N GLU A 319 -18.81 0.53 9.09
CA GLU A 319 -19.44 -0.73 9.52
C GLU A 319 -20.57 -0.52 10.53
N THR A 320 -20.39 0.34 11.53
CA THR A 320 -21.45 0.66 12.50
C THR A 320 -22.68 1.27 11.83
N LEU A 321 -22.49 2.18 10.88
CA LEU A 321 -23.59 2.78 10.13
C LEU A 321 -24.21 1.76 9.17
N SER A 322 -23.41 0.85 8.60
CA SER A 322 -23.94 -0.23 7.76
C SER A 322 -24.88 -1.16 8.51
N LEU A 323 -24.54 -1.55 9.74
CA LEU A 323 -25.43 -2.31 10.62
C LEU A 323 -26.74 -1.57 10.95
N LYS A 324 -26.75 -0.24 10.83
CA LYS A 324 -27.93 0.62 11.01
C LYS A 324 -28.71 0.86 9.70
N GLY A 325 -28.38 0.16 8.61
CA GLY A 325 -29.08 0.23 7.33
C GLY A 325 -28.54 1.26 6.34
N PHE A 326 -27.40 1.89 6.62
CA PHE A 326 -26.76 2.81 5.66
C PHE A 326 -25.86 2.03 4.67
N PRO A 327 -25.80 2.41 3.38
CA PRO A 327 -24.97 1.69 2.42
C PRO A 327 -23.48 1.86 2.73
N LYS A 328 -22.68 0.81 2.51
CA LYS A 328 -21.23 0.93 2.58
C LYS A 328 -20.71 1.77 1.39
N PRO A 329 -19.60 2.51 1.56
CA PRO A 329 -18.93 3.10 0.41
C PRO A 329 -18.54 1.99 -0.58
N PHE A 330 -19.13 2.04 -1.78
CA PHE A 330 -18.89 1.19 -2.95
C PHE A 330 -18.74 -0.32 -2.67
N GLU A 331 -19.87 -1.02 -2.61
CA GLU A 331 -19.92 -2.49 -2.78
C GLU A 331 -20.40 -2.90 -4.19
N SER A 332 -20.38 -1.98 -5.17
CA SER A 332 -20.76 -2.27 -6.55
C SER A 332 -19.65 -1.90 -7.52
N VAL A 333 -18.90 -2.91 -7.97
CA VAL A 333 -18.61 -3.26 -9.37
C VAL A 333 -17.67 -4.46 -9.32
N ASN A 334 -17.85 -5.38 -10.28
CA ASN A 334 -16.93 -6.47 -10.63
C ASN A 334 -15.52 -5.92 -10.98
N GLU A 335 -14.81 -5.39 -9.98
CA GLU A 335 -13.38 -5.22 -10.05
C GLU A 335 -12.79 -6.60 -9.86
N THR A 336 -12.31 -7.16 -10.98
CA THR A 336 -11.33 -8.25 -11.00
C THR A 336 -10.53 -8.26 -9.72
N GLU A 337 -10.68 -9.32 -8.93
CA GLU A 337 -9.88 -9.60 -7.75
C GLU A 337 -8.40 -9.36 -8.06
N ILE A 338 -7.93 -8.16 -7.77
CA ILE A 338 -6.54 -7.95 -7.38
C ILE A 338 -6.59 -8.11 -5.87
N THR A 339 -6.71 -9.37 -5.46
CA THR A 339 -6.08 -9.88 -4.24
C THR A 339 -4.72 -9.19 -4.11
N SER A 340 -4.29 -8.86 -2.88
CA SER A 340 -2.91 -8.46 -2.57
C SER A 340 -1.94 -9.10 -3.56
N PRO A 341 -0.89 -8.44 -4.06
CA PRO A 341 0.03 -9.12 -4.96
C PRO A 341 0.77 -10.24 -4.20
N THR A 342 0.14 -11.40 -3.96
CA THR A 342 0.58 -12.59 -4.65
C THR A 342 0.78 -12.14 -6.08
N LEU A 343 2.03 -11.86 -6.41
CA LEU A 343 2.54 -11.80 -7.77
C LEU A 343 1.80 -12.90 -8.54
N ALA A 344 0.71 -12.54 -9.20
CA ALA A 344 -0.10 -13.50 -9.92
C ALA A 344 0.80 -13.89 -11.07
N CYS A 345 1.49 -15.01 -10.89
CA CYS A 345 2.21 -15.65 -11.96
C CYS A 345 1.14 -15.86 -13.03
N ARG A 346 1.21 -15.06 -14.08
CA ARG A 346 0.32 -15.22 -15.24
C ARG A 346 0.54 -16.66 -15.65
N LYS A 347 -0.43 -17.53 -15.38
CA LYS A 347 -0.54 -18.79 -16.11
C LYS A 347 -0.71 -18.35 -17.55
N THR A 348 0.38 -18.30 -18.31
CA THR A 348 0.29 -18.42 -19.75
C THR A 348 -0.26 -19.81 -19.97
N THR A 349 -1.58 -19.90 -20.13
CA THR A 349 -2.22 -21.05 -20.73
C THR A 349 -1.53 -21.22 -22.07
N THR A 350 -0.64 -22.21 -22.16
CA THR A 350 -0.10 -22.64 -23.45
C THR A 350 -1.30 -23.06 -24.26
N SER A 351 -1.72 -22.18 -25.17
CA SER A 351 -2.79 -22.49 -26.10
C SER A 351 -2.28 -23.63 -26.96
N ASN A 352 -2.82 -24.83 -26.75
CA ASN A 352 -2.54 -26.00 -27.59
C ASN A 352 -2.73 -25.69 -29.09
N SER A 353 -3.49 -24.64 -29.43
CA SER A 353 -3.64 -24.17 -30.82
C SER A 353 -2.32 -23.71 -31.44
N PHE A 354 -1.36 -23.15 -30.68
CA PHE A 354 -0.08 -22.72 -31.25
C PHE A 354 0.78 -23.92 -31.67
N PHE A 355 0.84 -24.96 -30.83
CA PHE A 355 1.55 -26.19 -31.18
C PHE A 355 0.91 -26.91 -32.36
N ILE A 356 -0.43 -26.97 -32.40
CA ILE A 356 -1.16 -27.54 -33.53
C ILE A 356 -0.89 -26.74 -34.81
N LEU A 357 -0.88 -25.40 -34.73
CA LEU A 357 -0.59 -24.54 -35.87
C LEU A 357 0.83 -24.78 -36.41
N CYS A 358 1.83 -24.85 -35.53
CA CYS A 358 3.23 -25.12 -35.91
C CYS A 358 3.42 -26.50 -36.55
N VAL A 359 2.75 -27.54 -36.03
CA VAL A 359 2.80 -28.88 -36.62
C VAL A 359 2.15 -28.89 -38.00
N ILE A 360 1.01 -28.21 -38.17
CA ILE A 360 0.33 -28.10 -39.45
C ILE A 360 1.21 -27.36 -40.48
N THR A 361 1.83 -26.22 -40.12
CA THR A 361 2.73 -25.52 -41.04
C THR A 361 3.94 -26.36 -41.41
N PHE A 362 4.51 -27.12 -40.48
CA PHE A 362 5.65 -27.98 -40.79
C PHE A 362 5.28 -29.11 -41.76
N VAL A 363 4.10 -29.73 -41.58
CA VAL A 363 3.58 -30.75 -42.49
C VAL A 363 3.33 -30.17 -43.88
N ILE A 364 2.70 -28.99 -43.97
CA ILE A 364 2.45 -28.32 -45.27
C ILE A 364 3.76 -28.00 -45.99
N MET A 365 4.75 -27.46 -45.27
CA MET A 365 6.06 -27.16 -45.84
C MET A 365 6.78 -28.41 -46.35
N PHE A 366 6.71 -29.52 -45.60
CA PHE A 366 7.27 -30.79 -46.03
C PHE A 366 6.64 -31.28 -47.33
N TRP A 367 5.31 -31.23 -47.44
CA TRP A 367 4.59 -31.64 -48.66
C TRP A 367 4.84 -30.72 -49.85
N LEU A 368 5.00 -29.41 -49.63
CA LEU A 368 5.37 -28.47 -50.69
C LEU A 368 6.77 -28.76 -51.24
N ILE A 369 7.73 -29.04 -50.36
CA ILE A 369 9.10 -29.37 -50.76
C ILE A 369 9.13 -30.69 -51.54
N THR A 370 8.45 -31.73 -51.05
CA THR A 370 8.39 -33.02 -51.78
C THR A 370 7.70 -32.87 -53.13
N TRP A 371 6.63 -32.06 -53.23
CA TRP A 371 5.97 -31.78 -54.49
C TRP A 371 6.87 -31.05 -55.48
N VAL A 372 7.59 -30.01 -55.03
CA VAL A 372 8.55 -29.28 -55.86
C VAL A 372 9.69 -30.19 -56.34
N VAL A 373 10.24 -31.03 -55.47
CA VAL A 373 11.29 -31.98 -55.83
C VAL A 373 10.78 -33.02 -56.83
N TYR A 374 9.58 -33.55 -56.63
CA TYR A 374 8.97 -34.53 -57.54
C TYR A 374 8.70 -33.91 -58.92
N PHE A 375 8.24 -32.65 -58.97
CA PHE A 375 7.97 -31.96 -60.23
C PHE A 375 9.27 -31.58 -60.97
N LEU A 376 10.32 -31.18 -60.25
CA LEU A 376 11.62 -30.85 -60.83
C LEU A 376 12.39 -32.09 -61.30
N LEU A 377 12.23 -33.24 -60.65
CA LEU A 377 12.87 -34.50 -61.03
C LEU A 377 12.02 -35.37 -61.97
N GLY A 378 10.71 -35.15 -62.04
CA GLY A 378 9.80 -35.87 -62.96
C GLY A 378 9.64 -35.20 -64.32
N ALA A 379 10.19 -34.01 -64.51
CA ALA A 379 10.20 -33.27 -65.78
C ALA A 379 11.47 -33.51 -66.62
N SER A 380 12.30 -34.49 -66.26
CA SER A 380 13.49 -34.93 -67.01
C SER A 380 13.26 -36.22 -67.76
#